data_AF-A0A8D2I4Z0-F1
#
_entry.id   AF-A0A8D2I4Z0-F1
#
_cell.length_a   1.000
_cell.length_b   1.000
_cell.length_c   1.000
_cell.angle_alpha   90.00
_cell.angle_beta   90.00
_cell.angle_gamma   90.00
#
_symmetry.space_group_name_H-M   'P 1'
#
loop_
_entity.id
_entity.type
_entity.pdbx_description
1 polymer ?
#
loop_
_entity_poly.entity_id
_entity_poly.type
_entity_poly.pdbx_seq_one_letter_code
_entity_poly.pdbx_strand_id
1 'polypeptide(L)' 'IKASVAAADSGTSGTSNLPVCLLVLGMAGSGKTTFVQRLTGHLHRQSCPPYVINLDPAVHEVPFPANIDIRGDIY' A
#
# COMPACT_ATOMS: atom_id res chain seq x y z
N ILE A 1 14.29 1.20 8.46
CA ILE A 1 13.32 0.17 8.93
C ILE A 1 13.29 -0.92 7.86
N LYS A 2 13.89 -2.08 8.13
CA LYS A 2 13.82 -3.26 7.25
C LYS A 2 12.75 -4.16 7.84
N ALA A 3 11.57 -4.18 7.23
CA ALA A 3 10.52 -5.12 7.60
C ALA A 3 10.45 -6.19 6.50
N SER A 4 10.79 -7.43 6.87
CA SER A 4 10.45 -8.62 6.10
C SER A 4 9.49 -9.43 6.97
N VAL A 5 8.25 -9.56 6.54
CA VAL A 5 7.34 -10.57 7.06
C VAL A 5 7.33 -11.69 6.02
N ALA A 6 8.06 -12.76 6.32
CA ALA A 6 7.98 -14.00 5.58
C ALA A 6 6.86 -14.84 6.19
N ALA A 7 5.75 -14.98 5.48
CA ALA A 7 4.83 -16.10 5.70
C ALA A 7 5.46 -17.32 5.01
N ALA A 8 5.82 -18.33 5.79
CA ALA A 8 6.39 -19.56 5.27
C ALA A 8 5.31 -20.42 4.62
N ASP A 9 5.47 -20.73 3.34
CA ASP A 9 4.84 -21.89 2.71
C ASP A 9 5.93 -22.78 2.11
N SER A 10 5.80 -24.08 2.36
CA SER A 10 6.83 -25.09 2.09
C SER A 10 6.56 -25.74 0.74
N GLY A 11 7.35 -25.39 -0.29
CA GLY A 11 7.41 -26.20 -1.51
C GLY A 11 7.83 -25.45 -2.78
N THR A 12 9.00 -25.86 -3.31
CA THR A 12 9.46 -25.70 -4.70
C THR A 12 10.19 -24.40 -5.09
N SER A 13 11.52 -24.47 -5.01
CA SER A 13 12.49 -24.17 -6.10
C SER A 13 12.23 -22.96 -7.01
N GLY A 14 12.65 -21.78 -6.55
CA GLY A 14 12.79 -20.57 -7.34
C GLY A 14 12.39 -19.36 -6.52
N THR A 15 13.34 -18.58 -6.00
CA THR A 15 13.04 -17.32 -5.33
C THR A 15 12.56 -16.32 -6.38
N SER A 16 11.31 -16.43 -6.82
CA SER A 16 10.64 -15.36 -7.55
C SER A 16 10.68 -14.14 -6.65
N ASN A 17 11.34 -13.06 -7.10
CA ASN A 17 11.31 -11.78 -6.41
C ASN A 17 9.86 -11.26 -6.46
N LEU A 18 9.07 -11.66 -5.46
CA LEU A 18 7.71 -11.17 -5.28
C LEU A 18 7.77 -9.70 -4.84
N PRO A 19 6.81 -8.87 -5.27
CA PRO A 19 6.73 -7.49 -4.80
C PRO A 19 6.52 -7.45 -3.29
N VAL A 20 7.09 -6.44 -2.64
CA VAL A 20 6.87 -6.21 -1.20
C VAL A 20 5.44 -5.67 -1.01
N CYS A 21 4.66 -6.35 -0.18
CA CYS A 21 3.34 -5.89 0.24
C CYS A 21 3.45 -5.13 1.58
N LEU A 22 2.91 -3.91 1.64
CA LEU A 22 2.93 -3.07 2.83
C LEU A 22 1.50 -2.78 3.31
N LEU A 23 1.13 -3.27 4.49
CA LEU A 23 -0.14 -2.97 5.14
C LEU A 23 0.04 -1.88 6.20
N VAL A 24 -0.66 -0.75 6.03
CA VAL A 24 -0.57 0.40 6.95
C VAL A 24 -1.75 0.37 7.93
N LEU A 25 -1.46 0.08 9.20
CA LEU A 25 -2.44 0.00 10.28
C LEU A 25 -2.15 1.05 11.36
N GLY A 26 -3.18 1.41 12.14
CA GLY A 26 -3.07 2.41 13.21
C GLY A 26 -4.38 3.10 13.55
N MET A 27 -4.39 3.82 14.67
CA MET A 27 -5.55 4.55 15.19
C MET A 27 -6.06 5.62 14.21
N ALA A 28 -7.33 6.03 14.37
CA ALA A 28 -7.84 7.22 13.68
C ALA A 28 -6.97 8.45 14.01
N GLY A 29 -6.70 9.29 13.02
CA GLY A 29 -5.84 10.47 13.20
C GLY A 29 -4.34 10.18 13.31
N SER A 30 -3.88 8.92 13.27
CA SER A 30 -2.45 8.59 13.38
C SER A 30 -1.60 8.94 12.14
N GLY A 31 -2.21 9.52 11.09
CA GLY A 31 -1.51 9.93 9.88
C GLY A 31 -1.27 8.84 8.84
N LYS A 32 -1.99 7.71 8.89
CA LYS A 32 -1.86 6.61 7.90
C LYS A 32 -1.96 7.09 6.45
N THR A 33 -2.98 7.87 6.12
CA THR A 33 -3.20 8.42 4.78
C THR A 33 -2.04 9.33 4.35
N THR A 34 -1.58 10.21 5.25
CA THR A 34 -0.43 11.09 5.02
C THR A 34 0.86 10.30 4.77
N PHE A 35 1.06 9.21 5.51
CA PHE A 35 2.19 8.32 5.30
C PHE A 35 2.16 7.67 3.91
N VAL A 36 1.02 7.08 3.52
CA VAL A 36 0.85 6.47 2.19
C VAL A 36 1.06 7.51 1.08
N GLN A 37 0.49 8.71 1.22
CA GLN A 37 0.67 9.80 0.27
C GLN A 37 2.15 10.15 0.06
N ARG A 38 2.91 10.32 1.15
CA ARG A 38 4.36 10.65 1.07
C ARG A 38 5.18 9.50 0.49
N LEU A 39 4.86 8.25 0.86
CA LEU A 39 5.55 7.08 0.35
C LEU A 39 5.34 6.92 -1.16
N THR A 40 4.09 6.99 -1.62
CA THR A 40 3.74 6.92 -3.05
C THR A 40 4.42 8.03 -3.83
N GLY A 41 4.37 9.27 -3.33
CA GLY A 41 5.07 10.40 -3.98
C GLY A 41 6.59 10.23 -4.05
N HIS A 42 7.21 9.62 -3.04
CA HIS A 42 8.65 9.33 -3.04
C HIS A 42 9.02 8.27 -4.09
N LEU A 43 8.26 7.16 -4.14
CA LEU A 43 8.48 6.06 -5.08
C LEU A 43 8.19 6.47 -6.53
N HIS A 44 7.19 7.33 -6.76
CA HIS A 44 6.96 7.94 -8.08
C HIS A 44 8.18 8.72 -8.59
N ARG A 45 8.86 9.49 -7.73
CA ARG A 45 10.06 10.24 -8.12
C ARG A 45 11.26 9.34 -8.43
N GLN A 46 11.25 8.10 -7.95
CA GLN A 46 12.27 7.09 -8.21
C GLN A 46 11.92 6.17 -9.39
N SER A 47 10.88 6.51 -10.17
CA SER A 47 10.38 5.69 -11.29
C SER A 47 9.97 4.27 -10.87
N CYS A 48 9.54 4.09 -9.61
CA CYS A 48 9.05 2.81 -9.07
C CYS A 48 7.62 2.96 -8.50
N PRO A 49 6.61 3.32 -9.32
CA PRO A 49 5.25 3.51 -8.84
C PRO A 49 4.69 2.28 -8.11
N PRO A 50 4.22 2.41 -6.86
CA PRO A 50 3.61 1.30 -6.15
C PRO A 50 2.21 1.01 -6.68
N TYR A 51 1.75 -0.24 -6.53
CA TYR A 51 0.35 -0.59 -6.69
C TYR A 51 -0.39 -0.30 -5.37
N VAL A 52 -1.28 0.68 -5.37
CA VAL A 52 -1.91 1.23 -4.18
C VAL A 52 -3.36 0.77 -4.07
N ILE A 53 -3.73 0.29 -2.87
CA ILE A 53 -5.10 -0.13 -2.56
C ILE A 53 -5.60 0.69 -1.37
N ASN A 54 -6.69 1.43 -1.54
CA ASN A 54 -7.39 2.08 -0.44
C ASN A 54 -8.46 1.13 0.13
N LEU A 55 -8.28 0.76 1.40
CA LEU A 55 -9.20 -0.10 2.16
C LEU A 55 -10.00 0.67 3.23
N ASP A 56 -9.86 2.00 3.29
CA ASP A 56 -10.62 2.84 4.23
C ASP A 56 -11.92 3.32 3.56
N PRO A 57 -13.10 2.82 3.99
CA PRO A 57 -14.37 3.19 3.37
C PRO A 57 -14.81 4.61 3.77
N ALA A 58 -14.27 5.17 4.86
CA ALA A 58 -14.72 6.44 5.43
C ALA A 58 -13.81 7.62 5.06
N VAL A 59 -12.76 7.40 4.27
CA VAL A 59 -11.90 8.50 3.82
C VAL A 59 -12.69 9.38 2.84
N HIS A 60 -12.71 10.69 3.06
CA HIS A 60 -13.44 11.63 2.20
C HIS A 60 -12.80 11.78 0.82
N GLU A 61 -11.48 11.96 0.77
CA GLU A 61 -10.70 12.02 -0.47
C GLU A 61 -9.40 11.24 -0.28
N VAL A 62 -8.96 10.57 -1.34
CA VAL A 62 -7.67 9.88 -1.37
C VAL A 62 -6.69 10.80 -2.10
N PRO A 63 -5.72 11.43 -1.42
CA PRO A 63 -4.83 12.43 -2.01
C PRO A 63 -3.66 11.79 -2.80
N PHE A 64 -3.86 10.59 -3.33
CA PHE A 64 -2.90 9.81 -4.09
C PHE A 64 -3.64 8.92 -5.10
N PRO A 65 -3.01 8.54 -6.23
CA PRO A 65 -3.65 7.61 -7.16
C PRO A 65 -3.74 6.22 -6.53
N ALA A 66 -4.96 5.76 -6.24
CA ALA A 66 -5.23 4.40 -5.83
C ALA A 66 -5.62 3.57 -7.05
N ASN A 67 -5.04 2.37 -7.18
CA ASN A 67 -5.38 1.42 -8.23
C ASN A 67 -6.68 0.67 -7.92
N ILE A 68 -6.94 0.43 -6.63
CA ILE A 68 -8.18 -0.15 -6.13
C ILE A 68 -8.64 0.72 -4.96
N ASP A 69 -9.92 1.08 -4.94
CA ASP A 69 -10.54 1.80 -3.83
C ASP A 69 -11.88 1.15 -3.50
N ILE A 70 -12.06 0.71 -2.24
CA ILE A 70 -13.28 0.04 -1.82
C ILE A 70 -14.49 0.98 -1.68
N ARG A 71 -14.26 2.30 -1.73
CA ARG A 71 -15.37 3.28 -1.70
C ARG A 71 -16.29 3.16 -2.91
N GLY A 72 -15.80 2.57 -4.01
CA GLY A 72 -16.54 2.41 -5.26
C GLY A 72 -16.79 3.75 -5.96
N ASP A 73 -16.89 3.73 -7.30
CA ASP A 73 -17.43 4.85 -8.06
C ASP A 73 -18.95 4.93 -7.80
N ILE A 74 -19.35 5.48 -6.67
CA ILE A 74 -20.75 5.77 -6.40
C ILE A 74 -21.09 7.05 -7.16
N TYR A 75 -21.78 6.89 -8.30
CA TYR A 75 -22.52 7.97 -8.96
C TYR A 75 -23.62 8.53 -8.07
#